data_AF-A0A9X2KUV0-F1
#
_entry.id   AF-A0A9X2KUV0-F1
#
_cell.length_a   1.000
_cell.length_b   1.000
_cell.length_c   1.000
_cell.angle_alpha   90.00
_cell.angle_beta   90.00
_cell.angle_gamma   90.00
#
_symmetry.space_group_name_H-M   'P 1'
#
loop_
_entity.id
_entity.type
_entity.pdbx_description
1 polymer ?
#
loop_
_entity_poly.entity_id
_entity_poly.type
_entity_poly.pdbx_seq_one_letter_code
_entity_poly.pdbx_strand_id
1 'polypeptide(L)'
;MTASNWGGLGVADVTLHRDGQTQSLASLPLSRSLTGDYSISLSLDSRGKESVALRLIPDDELHAVTLNGEPVSLQKFSRSQRRDYSKGLVLPLAGLNPEAPNTLRFELSNASNPAGFDLRPVASFSAAQMGLVVFAFLLLAAALYRPLPISKGQGLVLALGLIACLVYLSQTDSYTRTFDVYEGGGHRDYIHYVIEHKSFPPASEGWEYHQPPAYYTLAALVKVLWVEADGDDDRWGQWLALWLWAIFLWASLAALRLAFRAHPGALLLASVALCLWPSGIVHSIRIGNDVPLYTFYALGFYFCLRWWQTGASRALAWAAFWAACALLTKSNALALWAVLGCLWFLRSARHGRALFLLPRYRTQALRAMGILGGFFAVAVALNLGDNLWHYWQGESADWLLSNVSTTINPGLQVANKPFNYLVLDIATYLQYPFISSWDDQYGRQYFWNYLLRSSLSSEFFYQGQALALWGKVNGVLLLAMLVGQIYFAAIYHSTLAASQRWRRLYRAAPWLLAIVFPLLLLLAYRIKVPLSCNTDFRYVYMLLVPLLYVSARVWTRQCQWLAKALALAAPLIGLLSVFWLAVLLQQ
;
A
#
# COMPACT_ATOMS: atom_id res chain seq x y z
N MET A 1 -7.95 -32.86 22.62
CA MET A 1 -6.95 -31.79 22.53
C MET A 1 -6.84 -31.43 21.05
N THR A 2 -7.20 -30.20 20.69
CA THR A 2 -7.25 -29.77 19.28
C THR A 2 -5.83 -29.44 18.82
N ALA A 3 -5.25 -30.31 17.99
CA ALA A 3 -3.99 -30.01 17.32
C ALA A 3 -4.20 -28.77 16.42
N SER A 4 -3.43 -27.72 16.65
CA SER A 4 -3.42 -26.57 15.74
C SER A 4 -2.54 -26.93 14.55
N ASN A 5 -3.13 -26.95 13.35
CA ASN A 5 -2.43 -27.21 12.10
C ASN A 5 -1.80 -25.88 11.62
N TRP A 6 -0.48 -25.81 11.63
CA TRP A 6 0.30 -24.62 11.29
C TRP A 6 1.01 -24.81 9.95
N GLY A 7 0.30 -24.66 8.82
CA GLY A 7 0.95 -24.66 7.51
C GLY A 7 1.76 -25.93 7.21
N GLY A 8 1.22 -27.09 7.58
CA GLY A 8 1.91 -28.36 7.42
C GLY A 8 2.78 -28.76 8.62
N LEU A 9 2.72 -28.05 9.74
CA LEU A 9 3.24 -28.50 11.03
C LEU A 9 2.09 -28.81 11.99
N GLY A 10 2.19 -29.89 12.75
CA GLY A 10 1.24 -30.18 13.82
C GLY A 10 1.81 -29.70 15.15
N VAL A 11 1.06 -28.88 15.90
CA VAL A 11 1.43 -28.51 17.26
C VAL A 11 0.44 -29.09 18.26
N ALA A 12 0.98 -29.75 19.28
CA ALA A 12 0.24 -30.42 20.34
C ALA A 12 0.94 -30.27 21.69
N ASP A 13 0.26 -30.69 22.75
CA ASP A 13 0.81 -30.83 24.11
C ASP A 13 1.49 -29.57 24.66
N VAL A 14 0.92 -28.40 24.35
CA VAL A 14 1.43 -27.12 24.84
C VAL A 14 1.26 -27.07 26.36
N THR A 15 2.37 -26.93 27.07
CA THR A 15 2.44 -26.95 28.54
C THR A 15 3.25 -25.77 29.06
N LEU A 16 2.74 -25.12 30.10
CA LEU A 16 3.40 -24.05 30.83
C LEU A 16 3.97 -24.63 32.13
N HIS A 17 5.27 -24.43 32.36
CA HIS A 17 5.94 -24.80 33.58
C HIS A 17 6.38 -23.55 34.35
N ARG A 18 5.94 -23.41 35.59
CA ARG A 18 6.29 -22.29 36.48
C ARG A 18 6.23 -22.74 37.94
N ASP A 19 7.21 -22.37 38.75
CA ASP A 19 7.24 -22.63 40.20
C ASP A 19 6.96 -24.11 40.57
N GLY A 20 7.50 -25.04 39.76
CA GLY A 20 7.30 -26.49 39.92
C GLY A 20 5.92 -27.00 39.50
N GLN A 21 5.00 -26.13 39.10
CA GLN A 21 3.69 -26.48 38.56
C GLN A 21 3.74 -26.62 37.05
N THR A 22 3.01 -27.60 36.52
CA THR A 22 2.83 -27.80 35.08
C THR A 22 1.35 -27.64 34.74
N GLN A 23 1.06 -26.75 33.80
CA GLN A 23 -0.29 -26.46 33.35
C GLN A 23 -0.40 -26.70 31.85
N SER A 24 -1.34 -27.55 31.43
CA SER A 24 -1.67 -27.69 30.01
C SER A 24 -2.36 -26.43 29.48
N LEU A 25 -1.93 -25.97 28.31
CA LEU A 25 -2.50 -24.84 27.57
C LEU A 25 -3.32 -25.37 26.40
N ALA A 26 -4.42 -24.66 26.10
CA ALA A 26 -5.32 -25.07 25.00
C ALA A 26 -4.72 -24.80 23.62
N SER A 27 -4.03 -23.66 23.45
CA SER A 27 -3.40 -23.23 22.20
C SER A 27 -2.46 -22.04 22.43
N LEU A 28 -1.68 -21.68 21.42
CA LEU A 28 -1.00 -20.39 21.29
C LEU A 28 -1.83 -19.43 20.40
N PRO A 29 -1.66 -18.10 20.51
CA PRO A 29 -0.74 -17.38 21.41
C PRO A 29 -1.15 -17.45 22.89
N LEU A 30 -0.15 -17.44 23.78
CA LEU A 30 -0.33 -17.30 25.23
C LEU A 30 -0.49 -15.81 25.58
N SER A 31 -1.51 -15.49 26.37
CA SER A 31 -1.64 -14.19 27.05
C SER A 31 -2.16 -14.41 28.47
N ARG A 32 -1.29 -14.27 29.49
CA ARG A 32 -1.65 -14.49 30.90
C ARG A 32 -0.87 -13.59 31.84
N SER A 33 -1.45 -13.18 32.96
CA SER A 33 -0.73 -12.47 34.01
C SER A 33 0.29 -13.39 34.71
N LEU A 34 1.53 -13.40 34.22
CA LEU A 34 2.66 -14.14 34.75
C LEU A 34 3.87 -13.21 34.84
N THR A 35 4.62 -13.26 35.94
CA THR A 35 5.89 -12.53 36.13
C THR A 35 6.94 -13.48 36.67
N GLY A 36 8.21 -13.23 36.36
CA GLY A 36 9.33 -14.11 36.68
C GLY A 36 9.64 -15.09 35.55
N ASP A 37 10.40 -16.13 35.88
CA ASP A 37 10.85 -17.14 34.93
C ASP A 37 9.79 -18.22 34.73
N TYR A 38 9.62 -18.66 33.49
CA TYR A 38 8.72 -19.74 33.12
C TYR A 38 9.27 -20.48 31.90
N SER A 39 8.76 -21.69 31.66
CA SER A 39 9.06 -22.38 30.41
C SER A 39 7.80 -22.89 29.72
N ILE A 40 7.84 -22.90 28.40
CA ILE A 40 6.77 -23.45 27.56
C ILE A 40 7.33 -24.65 26.84
N SER A 41 6.66 -25.78 26.95
CA SER A 41 6.98 -27.00 26.21
C SER A 41 5.85 -27.36 25.26
N LEU A 42 6.20 -27.87 24.08
CA LEU A 42 5.21 -28.35 23.10
C LEU A 42 5.78 -29.47 22.23
N SER A 43 4.88 -30.24 21.65
CA SER A 43 5.16 -31.28 20.68
C SER A 43 4.93 -30.75 19.27
N LEU A 44 5.93 -30.90 18.40
CA LEU A 44 5.96 -30.43 17.02
C LEU A 44 6.09 -31.61 16.05
N ASP A 45 5.03 -31.89 15.30
CA ASP A 45 5.07 -32.77 14.14
C ASP A 45 5.60 -31.99 12.92
N SER A 46 6.78 -32.38 12.45
CA SER A 46 7.45 -31.74 11.31
C SER A 46 6.94 -32.21 9.95
N ARG A 47 6.05 -33.21 9.91
CA ARG A 47 5.50 -33.84 8.71
C ARG A 47 6.55 -34.18 7.67
N GLY A 48 7.61 -34.87 8.11
CA GLY A 48 8.68 -35.32 7.23
C GLY A 48 9.79 -34.28 6.97
N LYS A 49 9.74 -33.09 7.58
CA LYS A 49 10.79 -32.08 7.42
C LYS A 49 11.90 -32.28 8.45
N GLU A 50 13.14 -32.33 7.99
CA GLU A 50 14.35 -32.40 8.85
C GLU A 50 14.75 -31.03 9.42
N SER A 51 14.27 -29.95 8.80
CA SER A 51 14.48 -28.58 9.27
C SER A 51 13.27 -27.71 9.01
N VAL A 52 12.99 -26.80 9.95
CA VAL A 52 11.93 -25.79 9.86
C VAL A 52 12.41 -24.49 10.49
N ALA A 53 11.89 -23.36 10.03
CA ALA A 53 12.12 -22.07 10.68
C ALA A 53 10.86 -21.66 11.42
N LEU A 54 10.98 -21.36 12.71
CA LEU A 54 9.87 -20.88 13.54
C LEU A 54 10.14 -19.45 13.97
N ARG A 55 9.12 -18.60 13.87
CA ARG A 55 9.13 -17.28 14.48
C ARG A 55 8.62 -17.39 15.89
N LEU A 56 9.44 -16.97 16.85
CA LEU A 56 9.12 -16.96 18.26
C LEU A 56 9.02 -15.53 18.74
N ILE A 57 7.87 -15.14 19.29
CA ILE A 57 7.57 -13.81 19.79
C ILE A 57 7.44 -13.90 21.31
N PRO A 58 8.49 -13.56 22.07
CA PRO A 58 8.43 -13.52 23.53
C PRO A 58 7.94 -12.15 24.00
N ASP A 59 7.27 -12.07 25.14
CA ASP A 59 6.89 -10.77 25.71
C ASP A 59 8.09 -9.96 26.22
N ASP A 60 9.05 -10.62 26.89
CA ASP A 60 10.13 -9.92 27.55
C ASP A 60 11.54 -10.43 27.22
N GLU A 61 11.91 -11.67 27.54
CA GLU A 61 13.20 -12.24 27.12
C GLU A 61 13.13 -13.77 26.95
N LEU A 62 13.71 -14.26 25.83
CA LEU A 62 14.01 -15.67 25.61
C LEU A 62 15.43 -16.01 26.10
N HIS A 63 15.52 -16.96 27.04
CA HIS A 63 16.78 -17.40 27.64
C HIS A 63 17.38 -18.62 26.96
N ALA A 64 16.59 -19.66 26.75
CA ALA A 64 17.05 -20.90 26.17
C ALA A 64 15.97 -21.57 25.32
N VAL A 65 16.41 -22.38 24.37
CA VAL A 65 15.55 -23.28 23.60
C VAL A 65 16.21 -24.65 23.57
N THR A 66 15.43 -25.70 23.81
CA THR A 66 15.86 -27.07 23.57
C THR A 66 14.95 -27.76 22.57
N LEU A 67 15.56 -28.57 21.71
CA LEU A 67 14.90 -29.41 20.72
C LEU A 67 15.29 -30.86 21.01
N ASN A 68 14.31 -31.69 21.35
CA ASN A 68 14.51 -33.09 21.73
C ASN A 68 15.54 -33.27 22.86
N GLY A 69 15.59 -32.32 23.79
CA GLY A 69 16.55 -32.29 24.90
C GLY A 69 17.88 -31.62 24.58
N GLU A 70 18.21 -31.41 23.30
CA GLU A 70 19.45 -30.77 22.86
C GLU A 70 19.31 -29.24 22.81
N PRO A 71 20.30 -28.47 23.28
CA PRO A 71 20.23 -27.01 23.27
C PRO A 71 20.34 -26.44 21.84
N VAL A 72 19.43 -25.53 21.49
CA VAL A 72 19.48 -24.76 20.25
C VAL A 72 20.25 -23.46 20.51
N SER A 73 21.33 -23.23 19.75
CA SER A 73 22.20 -22.07 19.98
C SER A 73 21.47 -20.74 19.67
N LEU A 74 21.41 -19.88 20.69
CA LEU A 74 20.90 -18.51 20.57
C LEU A 74 22.01 -17.46 20.40
N GLN A 75 23.29 -17.87 20.28
CA GLN A 75 24.44 -16.96 20.27
C GLN A 75 24.43 -15.95 19.10
N LYS A 76 23.75 -16.29 18.00
CA LYS A 76 23.61 -15.42 16.83
C LYS A 76 22.59 -14.29 17.04
N PHE A 77 21.77 -14.36 18.08
CA PHE A 77 20.74 -13.38 18.38
C PHE A 77 21.21 -12.43 19.48
N SER A 78 21.19 -11.14 19.17
CA SER A 78 21.40 -10.10 20.17
C SER A 78 20.34 -10.17 21.27
N ARG A 79 20.65 -9.60 22.45
CA ARG A 79 19.68 -9.52 23.53
C ARG A 79 18.40 -8.79 23.09
N SER A 80 18.51 -7.69 22.34
CA SER A 80 17.34 -6.97 21.84
C SER A 80 16.43 -7.82 20.95
N GLN A 81 16.98 -8.68 20.09
CA GLN A 81 16.17 -9.60 19.27
C GLN A 81 15.46 -10.66 20.12
N ARG A 82 16.10 -11.13 21.20
CA ARG A 82 15.50 -12.07 22.17
C ARG A 82 14.41 -11.43 23.04
N ARG A 83 14.29 -10.11 23.00
CA ARG A 83 13.31 -9.29 23.73
C ARG A 83 12.30 -8.59 22.83
N ASP A 84 12.29 -8.89 21.54
CA ASP A 84 11.42 -8.21 20.58
C ASP A 84 10.00 -8.80 20.64
N TYR A 85 9.15 -8.22 21.50
CA TYR A 85 7.75 -8.62 21.64
C TYR A 85 6.86 -8.28 20.44
N SER A 86 7.39 -7.52 19.49
CA SER A 86 6.65 -7.12 18.29
C SER A 86 6.92 -8.06 17.11
N LYS A 87 8.19 -8.37 16.85
CA LYS A 87 8.62 -9.18 15.70
C LYS A 87 9.06 -10.58 16.09
N GLY A 88 9.50 -10.75 17.33
CA GLY A 88 10.17 -11.94 17.77
C GLY A 88 11.52 -12.15 17.09
N LEU A 89 11.96 -13.41 17.07
CA LEU A 89 13.11 -13.87 16.31
C LEU A 89 12.75 -15.10 15.47
N VAL A 90 13.42 -15.25 14.33
CA VAL A 90 13.29 -16.44 13.48
C VAL A 90 14.36 -17.44 13.88
N LEU A 91 13.93 -18.54 14.48
CA LEU A 91 14.78 -19.63 14.94
C LEU A 91 14.80 -20.75 13.90
N PRO A 92 15.93 -20.98 13.19
CA PRO A 92 16.09 -22.15 12.37
C PRO A 92 16.29 -23.38 13.26
N LEU A 93 15.39 -24.34 13.16
CA LEU A 93 15.48 -25.63 13.82
C LEU A 93 15.96 -26.66 12.79
N ALA A 94 17.04 -27.36 13.12
CA ALA A 94 17.60 -28.46 12.35
C ALA A 94 17.69 -29.70 13.25
N GLY A 95 17.77 -30.90 12.64
CA GLY A 95 17.80 -32.15 13.40
C GLY A 95 16.41 -32.55 13.93
N LEU A 96 15.35 -32.13 13.24
CA LEU A 96 14.00 -32.63 13.51
C LEU A 96 13.91 -34.09 13.10
N ASN A 97 13.25 -34.91 13.91
CA ASN A 97 12.88 -36.25 13.53
C ASN A 97 11.68 -36.17 12.56
N PRO A 98 11.81 -36.60 11.29
CA PRO A 98 10.72 -36.56 10.32
C PRO A 98 9.61 -37.59 10.61
N GLU A 99 9.91 -38.63 11.38
CA GLU A 99 9.01 -39.77 11.65
C GLU A 99 8.39 -39.74 13.06
N ALA A 100 8.83 -38.83 13.94
CA ALA A 100 8.33 -38.72 15.30
C ALA A 100 8.09 -37.26 15.72
N PRO A 101 7.13 -37.00 16.63
CA PRO A 101 6.95 -35.68 17.19
C PRO A 101 8.21 -35.18 17.89
N ASN A 102 8.54 -33.91 17.67
CA ASN A 102 9.70 -33.25 18.22
C ASN A 102 9.31 -32.47 19.47
N THR A 103 10.04 -32.61 20.56
CA THR A 103 9.78 -31.86 21.79
C THR A 103 10.56 -30.55 21.79
N LEU A 104 9.85 -29.43 21.80
CA LEU A 104 10.44 -28.10 21.97
C LEU A 104 10.19 -27.60 23.39
N ARG A 105 11.21 -26.99 24.00
CA ARG A 105 11.07 -26.26 25.26
C ARG A 105 11.73 -24.90 25.15
N PHE A 106 11.02 -23.88 25.60
CA PHE A 106 11.43 -22.48 25.60
C PHE A 106 11.51 -22.01 27.04
N GLU A 107 12.65 -21.45 27.45
CA GLU A 107 12.84 -20.83 28.76
C GLU A 107 12.77 -19.32 28.59
N LEU A 108 11.84 -18.69 29.30
CA LEU A 108 11.47 -17.28 29.14
C LEU A 108 11.45 -16.59 30.50
N SER A 109 11.58 -15.27 30.50
CA SER A 109 11.26 -14.44 31.66
C SER A 109 10.32 -13.33 31.27
N ASN A 110 9.48 -12.92 32.21
CA ASN A 110 8.64 -11.74 32.07
C ASN A 110 8.73 -10.82 33.29
N ALA A 111 9.00 -9.54 33.08
CA ALA A 111 9.11 -8.54 34.13
C ALA A 111 7.78 -7.81 34.40
N SER A 112 6.79 -7.88 33.49
CA SER A 112 5.53 -7.15 33.65
C SER A 112 4.30 -7.86 33.09
N ASN A 113 3.14 -7.75 33.74
CA ASN A 113 1.93 -8.38 33.23
C ASN A 113 1.28 -7.59 32.07
N PRO A 114 0.62 -8.28 31.11
CA PRO A 114 0.50 -9.74 30.95
C PRO A 114 1.67 -10.36 30.15
N ALA A 115 2.09 -11.59 30.51
CA ALA A 115 3.03 -12.39 29.72
C ALA A 115 2.40 -12.86 28.41
N GLY A 116 3.08 -12.54 27.31
CA GLY A 116 2.86 -13.03 25.96
C GLY A 116 3.84 -14.14 25.53
N PHE A 117 3.36 -15.10 24.76
CA PHE A 117 4.23 -15.97 23.96
C PHE A 117 3.51 -16.44 22.71
N ASP A 118 4.15 -16.28 21.56
CA ASP A 118 3.64 -16.79 20.31
C ASP A 118 4.73 -17.52 19.53
N LEU A 119 4.31 -18.55 18.80
CA LEU A 119 5.17 -19.34 17.95
C LEU A 119 4.45 -19.61 16.64
N ARG A 120 5.09 -19.26 15.53
CA ARG A 120 4.50 -19.36 14.20
C ARG A 120 5.47 -20.00 13.21
N PRO A 121 5.00 -20.79 12.24
CA PRO A 121 5.86 -21.23 11.15
C PRO A 121 6.27 -20.02 10.30
N VAL A 122 7.54 -19.97 9.87
CA VAL A 122 7.95 -19.04 8.83
C VAL A 122 7.67 -19.69 7.48
N ALA A 123 6.74 -19.14 6.70
CA ALA A 123 6.48 -19.72 5.39
C ALA A 123 7.68 -19.51 4.47
N SER A 124 8.19 -20.61 3.91
CA SER A 124 9.16 -20.60 2.83
C SER A 124 8.47 -21.03 1.54
N PHE A 125 8.81 -20.38 0.43
CA PHE A 125 8.30 -20.83 -0.86
C PHE A 125 9.05 -22.07 -1.30
N SER A 126 8.31 -23.10 -1.69
CA SER A 126 8.89 -24.19 -2.44
C SER A 126 9.41 -23.69 -3.79
N ALA A 127 10.39 -24.39 -4.36
CA ALA A 127 10.92 -24.05 -5.69
C ALA A 127 9.81 -24.03 -6.76
N ALA A 128 8.81 -24.90 -6.64
CA ALA A 128 7.65 -24.95 -7.53
C ALA A 128 6.77 -23.69 -7.40
N GLN A 129 6.47 -23.25 -6.17
CA GLN A 129 5.72 -22.01 -5.93
C GLN A 129 6.48 -20.79 -6.48
N MET A 130 7.80 -20.73 -6.26
CA MET A 130 8.62 -19.66 -6.83
C MET A 130 8.60 -19.69 -8.37
N GLY A 131 8.64 -20.87 -8.98
CA GLY A 131 8.47 -21.05 -10.42
C GLY A 131 7.12 -20.55 -10.94
N LEU A 132 6.03 -20.83 -10.22
CA LEU A 132 4.69 -20.34 -10.55
C LEU A 132 4.59 -18.81 -10.45
N VAL A 133 5.17 -18.22 -9.41
CA VAL A 133 5.24 -16.75 -9.25
C VAL A 133 5.98 -16.13 -10.43
N VAL A 134 7.18 -16.62 -10.76
CA VAL A 134 7.96 -16.14 -11.91
C VAL A 134 7.17 -16.28 -13.21
N PHE A 135 6.53 -17.44 -13.43
CA PHE A 135 5.69 -17.68 -14.60
C PHE A 135 4.52 -16.68 -14.68
N ALA A 136 3.84 -16.39 -13.57
CA ALA A 136 2.76 -15.40 -13.51
C ALA A 136 3.26 -13.98 -13.87
N PHE A 137 4.46 -13.59 -13.43
CA PHE A 137 5.07 -12.32 -13.83
C PHE A 137 5.45 -12.28 -15.31
N LEU A 138 5.92 -13.39 -15.89
CA LEU A 138 6.21 -13.47 -17.33
C LEU A 138 4.93 -13.37 -18.18
N LEU A 139 3.86 -14.07 -17.78
CA LEU A 139 2.55 -13.95 -18.41
C LEU A 139 2.02 -12.52 -18.31
N LEU A 140 2.19 -11.88 -17.16
CA LEU A 140 1.80 -10.49 -16.97
C LEU A 140 2.57 -9.56 -17.93
N ALA A 141 3.89 -9.69 -17.99
CA ALA A 141 4.72 -8.90 -18.90
C ALA A 141 4.28 -9.09 -20.37
N ALA A 142 4.00 -10.33 -20.78
CA ALA A 142 3.50 -10.63 -22.12
C ALA A 142 2.12 -9.98 -22.39
N ALA A 143 1.20 -10.04 -21.42
CA ALA A 143 -0.14 -9.47 -21.53
C ALA A 143 -0.12 -7.93 -21.61
N LEU A 144 0.79 -7.27 -20.87
CA LEU A 144 0.87 -5.81 -20.81
C LEU A 144 1.72 -5.18 -21.92
N TYR A 145 2.69 -5.91 -22.48
CA TYR A 145 3.68 -5.35 -23.41
C TYR A 145 3.06 -4.64 -24.62
N ARG A 146 2.05 -5.25 -25.25
CA ARG A 146 1.36 -4.68 -26.42
C ARG A 146 0.40 -3.53 -26.07
N PRO A 147 -0.55 -3.69 -25.13
CA PRO A 147 -1.51 -2.63 -24.82
C PRO A 147 -0.89 -1.43 -24.09
N LEU A 148 0.17 -1.64 -23.31
CA LEU A 148 0.84 -0.66 -22.47
C LEU A 148 2.34 -0.59 -22.82
N PRO A 149 2.71 -0.05 -23.99
CA PRO A 149 4.10 -0.03 -24.41
C PRO A 149 4.95 0.84 -23.46
N ILE A 150 6.09 0.31 -23.04
CA ILE A 150 7.15 1.03 -22.30
C ILE A 150 8.44 1.04 -23.13
N SER A 151 9.34 1.99 -22.87
CA SER A 151 10.66 2.02 -23.52
C SER A 151 11.59 0.94 -22.92
N LYS A 152 12.67 0.57 -23.64
CA LYS A 152 13.69 -0.33 -23.09
C LYS A 152 14.31 0.22 -21.79
N GLY A 153 14.61 1.52 -21.75
CA GLY A 153 15.12 2.18 -20.54
C GLY A 153 14.12 2.16 -19.38
N GLN A 154 12.82 2.32 -19.67
CA GLN A 154 11.78 2.15 -18.65
C GLN A 154 11.71 0.71 -18.15
N GLY A 155 11.85 -0.28 -19.04
CA GLY A 155 11.89 -1.70 -18.67
C GLY A 155 13.04 -2.02 -17.72
N LEU A 156 14.23 -1.48 -17.96
CA LEU A 156 15.38 -1.64 -17.05
C LEU A 156 15.10 -1.01 -15.67
N VAL A 157 14.58 0.22 -15.65
CA VAL A 157 14.24 0.91 -14.39
C VAL A 157 13.12 0.20 -13.64
N LEU A 158 12.12 -0.34 -14.34
CA LEU A 158 11.07 -1.18 -13.75
C LEU A 158 11.68 -2.43 -13.10
N ALA A 159 12.57 -3.13 -13.79
CA ALA A 159 13.24 -4.30 -13.23
C ALA A 159 14.04 -3.96 -11.96
N LEU A 160 14.79 -2.85 -11.96
CA LEU A 160 15.51 -2.37 -10.77
C LEU A 160 14.56 -2.02 -9.62
N GLY A 161 13.43 -1.37 -9.91
CA GLY A 161 12.40 -1.07 -8.91
C GLY A 161 11.77 -2.34 -8.32
N LEU A 162 11.47 -3.33 -9.15
CA LEU A 162 10.93 -4.62 -8.67
C LEU A 162 11.96 -5.40 -7.86
N ILE A 163 13.25 -5.36 -8.22
CA ILE A 163 14.33 -5.93 -7.40
C ILE A 163 14.36 -5.25 -6.02
N ALA A 164 14.27 -3.93 -5.96
CA ALA A 164 14.21 -3.20 -4.69
C ALA A 164 12.99 -3.62 -3.84
N CYS A 165 11.82 -3.83 -4.48
CA CYS A 165 10.63 -4.34 -3.79
C CYS A 165 10.81 -5.79 -3.29
N LEU A 166 11.47 -6.65 -4.06
CA LEU A 166 11.79 -8.04 -3.66
C LEU A 166 12.80 -8.09 -2.49
N VAL A 167 13.80 -7.22 -2.50
CA VAL A 167 14.73 -7.06 -1.38
C VAL A 167 14.00 -6.58 -0.13
N TYR A 168 13.03 -5.67 -0.27
CA TYR A 168 12.20 -5.25 0.84
C TYR A 168 11.29 -6.38 1.35
N LEU A 169 10.66 -7.14 0.45
CA LEU A 169 9.83 -8.31 0.77
C LEU A 169 10.61 -9.39 1.54
N SER A 170 11.87 -9.64 1.16
CA SER A 170 12.67 -10.68 1.82
C SER A 170 12.97 -10.39 3.29
N GLN A 171 12.92 -9.11 3.68
CA GLN A 171 13.16 -8.64 5.06
C GLN A 171 11.89 -8.29 5.84
N THR A 172 10.74 -8.25 5.16
CA THR A 172 9.49 -7.76 5.75
C THR A 172 8.46 -8.88 5.74
N ASP A 173 8.16 -9.42 6.93
CA ASP A 173 7.08 -10.38 7.10
C ASP A 173 5.70 -9.74 6.93
N SER A 174 4.67 -10.59 6.91
CA SER A 174 3.28 -10.21 6.67
C SER A 174 2.68 -9.37 7.81
N TYR A 175 3.25 -9.41 9.02
CA TYR A 175 2.81 -8.67 10.22
C TYR A 175 3.47 -7.29 10.37
N THR A 176 4.59 -7.08 9.68
CA THR A 176 5.33 -5.84 9.76
C THR A 176 4.60 -4.78 8.94
N ARG A 177 4.22 -3.68 9.60
CA ARG A 177 3.62 -2.49 8.97
C ARG A 177 2.22 -2.74 8.39
N THR A 178 1.44 -3.61 9.02
CA THR A 178 0.12 -4.09 8.58
C THR A 178 -0.94 -4.01 9.69
N PHE A 179 -1.05 -2.86 10.35
CA PHE A 179 -1.99 -2.65 11.46
C PHE A 179 -3.47 -2.84 11.08
N ASP A 180 -3.84 -2.59 9.82
CA ASP A 180 -5.20 -2.73 9.30
C ASP A 180 -5.51 -4.14 8.78
N VAL A 181 -4.58 -5.09 8.93
CA VAL A 181 -4.71 -6.43 8.36
C VAL A 181 -5.25 -7.43 9.38
N TYR A 182 -4.67 -7.48 10.59
CA TYR A 182 -4.88 -8.58 11.54
C TYR A 182 -5.79 -8.27 12.72
N GLU A 183 -6.03 -7.00 13.03
CA GLU A 183 -6.73 -6.59 14.25
C GLU A 183 -8.20 -6.22 13.98
N GLY A 184 -9.11 -6.77 14.79
CA GLY A 184 -10.47 -6.24 14.97
C GLY A 184 -11.38 -6.23 13.73
N GLY A 185 -11.33 -7.26 12.89
CA GLY A 185 -12.08 -7.27 11.62
C GLY A 185 -11.32 -6.53 10.52
N GLY A 186 -10.00 -6.73 10.47
CA GLY A 186 -9.11 -6.14 9.47
C GLY A 186 -9.23 -6.81 8.09
N HIS A 187 -8.32 -6.48 7.17
CA HIS A 187 -8.35 -7.02 5.80
C HIS A 187 -8.31 -8.55 5.76
N ARG A 188 -7.53 -9.18 6.65
CA ARG A 188 -7.42 -10.64 6.72
C ARG A 188 -8.73 -11.28 7.11
N ASP A 189 -9.35 -10.79 8.18
CA ASP A 189 -10.60 -11.34 8.70
C ASP A 189 -11.71 -11.28 7.65
N TYR A 190 -11.76 -10.20 6.88
CA TYR A 190 -12.68 -10.06 5.75
C TYR A 190 -12.41 -11.17 4.72
N ILE A 191 -11.16 -11.35 4.30
CA ILE A 191 -10.80 -12.39 3.32
C ILE A 191 -11.22 -13.78 3.82
N HIS A 192 -10.95 -14.09 5.08
CA HIS A 192 -11.36 -15.36 5.70
C HIS A 192 -12.87 -15.53 5.74
N TYR A 193 -13.60 -14.48 6.12
CA TYR A 193 -15.05 -14.50 6.14
C TYR A 193 -15.62 -14.86 4.76
N VAL A 194 -15.11 -14.26 3.69
CA VAL A 194 -15.54 -14.55 2.30
C VAL A 194 -15.25 -16.00 1.91
N ILE A 195 -14.12 -16.57 2.34
CA ILE A 195 -13.78 -17.97 2.07
C ILE A 195 -14.72 -18.93 2.81
N GLU A 196 -14.94 -18.67 4.10
CA GLU A 196 -15.67 -19.55 5.01
C GLU A 196 -17.19 -19.48 4.77
N HIS A 197 -17.73 -18.27 4.63
CA HIS A 197 -19.17 -18.04 4.55
C HIS A 197 -19.69 -17.89 3.12
N LYS A 198 -18.79 -17.66 2.15
CA LYS A 198 -19.15 -17.40 0.74
C LYS A 198 -20.11 -16.20 0.58
N SER A 199 -20.05 -15.27 1.52
CA SER A 199 -20.79 -14.02 1.58
C SER A 199 -19.89 -12.90 2.08
N PHE A 200 -20.34 -11.65 1.96
CA PHE A 200 -19.65 -10.51 2.57
C PHE A 200 -20.08 -10.37 4.04
N PRO A 201 -19.15 -9.99 4.93
CA PRO A 201 -19.49 -9.75 6.32
C PRO A 201 -20.35 -8.49 6.46
N PRO A 202 -21.17 -8.39 7.51
CA PRO A 202 -21.92 -7.16 7.80
C PRO A 202 -20.98 -5.97 8.03
N ALA A 203 -21.25 -4.84 7.38
CA ALA A 203 -20.40 -3.65 7.44
C ALA A 203 -20.19 -3.09 8.87
N SER A 204 -21.08 -3.41 9.82
CA SER A 204 -21.01 -2.95 11.21
C SER A 204 -20.11 -3.79 12.13
N GLU A 205 -19.70 -4.99 11.72
CA GLU A 205 -19.07 -5.97 12.62
C GLU A 205 -17.54 -5.96 12.64
N GLY A 206 -16.91 -5.28 11.68
CA GLY A 206 -15.46 -5.24 11.56
C GLY A 206 -14.95 -3.89 11.09
N TRP A 207 -13.71 -3.58 11.44
CA TRP A 207 -13.07 -2.33 11.05
C TRP A 207 -13.08 -2.11 9.54
N GLU A 208 -12.69 -3.12 8.76
CA GLU A 208 -12.57 -3.00 7.30
C GLU A 208 -13.79 -3.56 6.53
N TYR A 209 -14.84 -4.02 7.22
CA TYR A 209 -15.99 -4.68 6.59
C TYR A 209 -16.87 -3.74 5.77
N HIS A 210 -16.81 -2.43 6.05
CA HIS A 210 -17.48 -1.40 5.25
C HIS A 210 -16.83 -1.17 3.86
N GLN A 211 -15.66 -1.75 3.61
CA GLN A 211 -14.91 -1.52 2.39
C GLN A 211 -15.53 -2.25 1.18
N PRO A 212 -15.31 -1.73 -0.05
CA PRO A 212 -15.84 -2.35 -1.27
C PRO A 212 -15.30 -3.77 -1.55
N PRO A 213 -16.12 -4.66 -2.13
CA PRO A 213 -15.87 -6.11 -2.10
C PRO A 213 -14.82 -6.65 -3.08
N ALA A 214 -14.40 -5.89 -4.10
CA ALA A 214 -13.63 -6.47 -5.21
C ALA A 214 -12.26 -6.99 -4.79
N TYR A 215 -11.57 -6.28 -3.89
CA TYR A 215 -10.28 -6.73 -3.37
C TYR A 215 -10.43 -8.03 -2.58
N TYR A 216 -11.38 -8.08 -1.66
CA TYR A 216 -11.59 -9.24 -0.78
C TYR A 216 -11.99 -10.48 -1.56
N THR A 217 -12.82 -10.31 -2.60
CA THR A 217 -13.19 -11.41 -3.51
C THR A 217 -11.98 -11.93 -4.28
N LEU A 218 -11.15 -11.04 -4.82
CA LEU A 218 -9.92 -11.42 -5.54
C LEU A 218 -8.92 -12.10 -4.59
N ALA A 219 -8.70 -11.53 -3.41
CA ALA A 219 -7.78 -12.06 -2.41
C ALA A 219 -8.24 -13.42 -1.89
N ALA A 220 -9.54 -13.61 -1.63
CA ALA A 220 -10.12 -14.90 -1.26
C ALA A 220 -9.90 -15.95 -2.34
N LEU A 221 -10.16 -15.62 -3.62
CA LEU A 221 -9.91 -16.52 -4.74
C LEU A 221 -8.43 -16.90 -4.84
N VAL A 222 -7.52 -15.92 -4.73
CA VAL A 222 -6.08 -16.19 -4.78
C VAL A 222 -5.65 -17.07 -3.62
N LYS A 223 -6.15 -16.82 -2.40
CA LYS A 223 -5.84 -17.64 -1.22
C LYS A 223 -6.31 -19.07 -1.40
N VAL A 224 -7.53 -19.30 -1.86
CA VAL A 224 -8.09 -20.64 -2.09
C VAL A 224 -7.34 -21.41 -3.19
N LEU A 225 -6.92 -20.72 -4.26
CA LEU A 225 -6.14 -21.33 -5.33
C LEU A 225 -4.66 -21.55 -4.95
N TRP A 226 -4.20 -20.99 -3.83
CA TRP A 226 -2.83 -21.14 -3.36
C TRP A 226 -2.66 -22.50 -2.67
N VAL A 227 -1.81 -23.37 -3.25
CA VAL A 227 -1.72 -24.83 -2.97
C VAL A 227 -1.34 -25.20 -1.52
N GLU A 228 -1.01 -24.23 -0.66
CA GLU A 228 -0.71 -24.44 0.77
C GLU A 228 -1.37 -23.36 1.65
N ALA A 229 -2.66 -23.09 1.42
CA ALA A 229 -3.43 -22.07 2.16
C ALA A 229 -3.59 -22.33 3.67
N ASP A 230 -3.18 -23.49 4.17
CA ASP A 230 -3.31 -23.91 5.57
C ASP A 230 -2.23 -23.29 6.49
N GLY A 231 -1.34 -22.45 5.96
CA GLY A 231 -0.37 -21.67 6.75
C GLY A 231 -0.97 -20.41 7.36
N ASP A 232 -0.58 -20.10 8.61
CA ASP A 232 -0.95 -18.87 9.30
C ASP A 232 -0.17 -17.62 8.79
N ASP A 233 0.70 -17.79 7.80
CA ASP A 233 1.44 -16.71 7.16
C ASP A 233 0.71 -16.21 5.90
N ASP A 234 0.38 -14.92 5.87
CA ASP A 234 -0.27 -14.28 4.73
C ASP A 234 0.71 -13.73 3.67
N ARG A 235 1.90 -14.34 3.54
CA ARG A 235 2.87 -14.05 2.48
C ARG A 235 2.27 -14.14 1.06
N TRP A 236 1.29 -15.02 0.84
CA TRP A 236 0.54 -15.06 -0.43
C TRP A 236 -0.10 -13.69 -0.76
N GLY A 237 -0.59 -12.97 0.26
CA GLY A 237 -1.19 -11.65 0.13
C GLY A 237 -0.16 -10.58 -0.23
N GLN A 238 1.06 -10.67 0.31
CA GLN A 238 2.17 -9.80 -0.07
C GLN A 238 2.59 -10.00 -1.53
N TRP A 239 2.58 -11.24 -2.03
CA TRP A 239 2.84 -11.51 -3.45
C TRP A 239 1.73 -11.01 -4.37
N LEU A 240 0.47 -11.16 -3.96
CA LEU A 240 -0.66 -10.56 -4.69
C LEU A 240 -0.50 -9.04 -4.76
N ALA A 241 -0.13 -8.40 -3.64
CA ALA A 241 0.18 -6.97 -3.61
C ALA A 241 1.33 -6.63 -4.58
N LEU A 242 2.44 -7.37 -4.57
CA LEU A 242 3.58 -7.12 -5.46
C LEU A 242 3.23 -7.31 -6.93
N TRP A 243 2.40 -8.29 -7.24
CA TRP A 243 1.91 -8.53 -8.60
C TRP A 243 1.06 -7.35 -9.09
N LEU A 244 0.10 -6.89 -8.27
CA LEU A 244 -0.72 -5.71 -8.56
C LEU A 244 0.13 -4.43 -8.66
N TRP A 245 1.13 -4.29 -7.79
CA TRP A 245 2.09 -3.18 -7.81
C TRP A 245 2.90 -3.12 -9.11
N ALA A 246 3.33 -4.26 -9.65
CA ALA A 246 4.00 -4.31 -10.93
C ALA A 246 3.11 -3.81 -12.08
N ILE A 247 1.81 -4.12 -12.05
CA ILE A 247 0.83 -3.58 -13.02
C ILE A 247 0.70 -2.07 -12.87
N PHE A 248 0.60 -1.57 -11.63
CA PHE A 248 0.56 -0.13 -11.34
C PHE A 248 1.78 0.59 -11.94
N LEU A 249 3.00 0.10 -11.67
CA LEU A 249 4.23 0.69 -12.21
C LEU A 249 4.24 0.64 -13.74
N TRP A 250 3.87 -0.49 -14.34
CA TRP A 250 3.85 -0.65 -15.80
C TRP A 250 2.87 0.33 -16.47
N ALA A 251 1.64 0.41 -15.97
CA ALA A 251 0.61 1.32 -16.50
C ALA A 251 1.02 2.78 -16.35
N SER A 252 1.61 3.14 -15.21
CA SER A 252 2.12 4.49 -14.93
C SER A 252 3.29 4.88 -15.82
N LEU A 253 4.23 3.95 -16.07
CA LEU A 253 5.32 4.14 -17.04
C LEU A 253 4.80 4.31 -18.46
N ALA A 254 3.77 3.54 -18.86
CA ALA A 254 3.12 3.70 -20.15
C ALA A 254 2.43 5.07 -20.27
N ALA A 255 1.81 5.57 -19.20
CA ALA A 255 1.22 6.91 -19.14
C ALA A 255 2.29 8.00 -19.31
N LEU A 256 3.42 7.90 -18.60
CA LEU A 256 4.55 8.83 -18.76
C LEU A 256 5.15 8.78 -20.18
N ARG A 257 5.20 7.60 -20.81
CA ARG A 257 5.66 7.46 -22.20
C ARG A 257 4.76 8.22 -23.18
N LEU A 258 3.45 8.23 -22.99
CA LEU A 258 2.53 9.03 -23.81
C LEU A 258 2.88 10.53 -23.78
N ALA A 259 3.40 11.02 -22.65
CA ALA A 259 3.83 12.40 -22.48
C ALA A 259 5.24 12.69 -23.03
N PHE A 260 6.18 11.77 -22.84
CA PHE A 260 7.62 12.02 -23.01
C PHE A 260 8.30 11.16 -24.08
N ARG A 261 7.56 10.52 -24.99
CA ARG A 261 8.13 9.68 -26.07
C ARG A 261 9.28 10.34 -26.85
N ALA A 262 9.23 11.66 -27.02
CA ALA A 262 10.23 12.45 -27.77
C ALA A 262 11.38 12.97 -26.89
N HIS A 263 11.35 12.70 -25.58
CA HIS A 263 12.29 13.24 -24.60
C HIS A 263 12.76 12.11 -23.67
N PRO A 264 13.66 11.23 -24.15
CA PRO A 264 14.06 10.03 -23.42
C PRO A 264 14.69 10.33 -22.05
N GLY A 265 15.44 11.43 -21.92
CA GLY A 265 16.00 11.85 -20.62
C GLY A 265 14.92 12.19 -19.60
N ALA A 266 13.94 13.02 -19.97
CA ALA A 266 12.81 13.36 -19.10
C ALA A 266 12.00 12.11 -18.71
N LEU A 267 11.79 11.21 -19.68
CA LEU A 267 11.12 9.93 -19.44
C LEU A 267 11.90 9.06 -18.45
N LEU A 268 13.22 8.97 -18.58
CA LEU A 268 14.08 8.19 -17.69
C LEU A 268 14.06 8.74 -16.26
N LEU A 269 14.22 10.06 -16.10
CA LEU A 269 14.17 10.72 -14.78
C LEU A 269 12.84 10.49 -14.07
N ALA A 270 11.71 10.64 -14.77
CA ALA A 270 10.39 10.35 -14.22
C ALA A 270 10.23 8.86 -13.84
N SER A 271 10.80 7.97 -14.63
CA SER A 271 10.72 6.52 -14.39
C SER A 271 11.54 6.11 -13.17
N VAL A 272 12.74 6.66 -13.01
CA VAL A 272 13.60 6.43 -11.82
C VAL A 272 12.88 6.90 -10.56
N ALA A 273 12.34 8.12 -10.59
CA ALA A 273 11.58 8.66 -9.47
C ALA A 273 10.37 7.78 -9.12
N LEU A 274 9.61 7.31 -10.11
CA LEU A 274 8.42 6.49 -9.89
C LEU A 274 8.74 5.10 -9.32
N CYS A 275 9.65 4.37 -9.96
CA CYS A 275 9.92 2.96 -9.63
C CYS A 275 10.73 2.78 -8.33
N LEU A 276 11.46 3.81 -7.91
CA LEU A 276 12.27 3.78 -6.70
C LEU A 276 11.74 4.74 -5.62
N TRP A 277 10.50 5.24 -5.76
CA TRP A 277 9.92 6.11 -4.72
C TRP A 277 9.78 5.34 -3.39
N PRO A 278 10.28 5.89 -2.26
CA PRO A 278 10.49 5.07 -1.07
C PRO A 278 9.21 4.50 -0.44
N SER A 279 8.16 5.32 -0.28
CA SER A 279 6.86 4.81 0.19
C SER A 279 6.23 3.80 -0.78
N GLY A 280 6.55 3.90 -2.08
CA GLY A 280 6.12 2.91 -3.07
C GLY A 280 6.73 1.52 -2.84
N ILE A 281 8.00 1.46 -2.43
CA ILE A 281 8.65 0.21 -2.06
C ILE A 281 7.96 -0.40 -0.84
N VAL A 282 7.59 0.42 0.15
CA VAL A 282 6.84 -0.04 1.34
C VAL A 282 5.45 -0.57 0.95
N HIS A 283 4.72 0.16 0.10
CA HIS A 283 3.36 -0.22 -0.31
C HIS A 283 3.35 -1.43 -1.24
N SER A 284 4.46 -1.73 -1.93
CA SER A 284 4.52 -2.80 -2.93
C SER A 284 4.13 -4.18 -2.41
N ILE A 285 4.23 -4.42 -1.10
CA ILE A 285 3.92 -5.71 -0.46
C ILE A 285 2.82 -5.59 0.60
N ARG A 286 2.20 -4.42 0.75
CA ARG A 286 1.18 -4.20 1.78
C ARG A 286 -0.10 -4.94 1.42
N ILE A 287 -0.55 -5.80 2.32
CA ILE A 287 -1.85 -6.49 2.22
C ILE A 287 -2.94 -5.46 2.51
N GLY A 288 -3.88 -5.31 1.59
CA GLY A 288 -4.99 -4.37 1.70
C GLY A 288 -5.50 -3.89 0.34
N ASN A 289 -6.57 -3.10 0.38
CA ASN A 289 -7.25 -2.59 -0.82
C ASN A 289 -6.54 -1.38 -1.48
N ASP A 290 -5.43 -0.88 -0.92
CA ASP A 290 -4.68 0.26 -1.45
C ASP A 290 -3.98 -0.07 -2.78
N VAL A 291 -3.21 -1.15 -2.84
CA VAL A 291 -2.46 -1.52 -4.06
C VAL A 291 -3.35 -1.79 -5.28
N PRO A 292 -4.45 -2.58 -5.19
CA PRO A 292 -5.37 -2.73 -6.32
C PRO A 292 -6.03 -1.40 -6.74
N LEU A 293 -6.31 -0.48 -5.80
CA LEU A 293 -6.76 0.87 -6.15
C LEU A 293 -5.71 1.55 -7.04
N TYR A 294 -4.43 1.50 -6.68
CA TYR A 294 -3.36 2.10 -7.48
C TYR A 294 -3.33 1.49 -8.89
N THR A 295 -3.39 0.16 -8.97
CA THR A 295 -3.38 -0.60 -10.22
C THR A 295 -4.51 -0.18 -11.15
N PHE A 296 -5.75 -0.26 -10.68
CA PHE A 296 -6.92 0.06 -11.49
C PHE A 296 -7.01 1.55 -11.81
N TYR A 297 -6.61 2.43 -10.88
CA TYR A 297 -6.53 3.86 -11.14
C TYR A 297 -5.50 4.16 -12.25
N ALA A 298 -4.30 3.59 -12.20
CA ALA A 298 -3.26 3.83 -13.20
C ALA A 298 -3.66 3.30 -14.59
N LEU A 299 -4.29 2.12 -14.67
CA LEU A 299 -4.85 1.60 -15.92
C LEU A 299 -5.94 2.53 -16.47
N GLY A 300 -6.90 2.93 -15.62
CA GLY A 300 -7.96 3.86 -16.00
C GLY A 300 -7.41 5.21 -16.47
N PHE A 301 -6.40 5.73 -15.78
CA PHE A 301 -5.74 6.99 -16.12
C PHE A 301 -4.95 6.90 -17.43
N TYR A 302 -4.24 5.81 -17.69
CA TYR A 302 -3.59 5.57 -18.99
C TYR A 302 -4.59 5.60 -20.15
N PHE A 303 -5.71 4.89 -20.03
CA PHE A 303 -6.74 4.88 -21.07
C PHE A 303 -7.48 6.22 -21.17
N CYS A 304 -7.64 6.94 -20.06
CA CYS A 304 -8.13 8.31 -20.03
C CYS A 304 -7.23 9.23 -20.87
N LEU A 305 -5.89 9.15 -20.70
CA LEU A 305 -4.94 9.92 -21.51
C LEU A 305 -5.05 9.57 -23.00
N ARG A 306 -5.17 8.28 -23.34
CA ARG A 306 -5.37 7.85 -24.73
C ARG A 306 -6.67 8.37 -25.32
N TRP A 307 -7.77 8.31 -24.57
CA TRP A 307 -9.04 8.88 -24.99
C TRP A 307 -8.94 10.39 -25.16
N TRP A 308 -8.26 11.10 -24.24
CA TRP A 308 -8.05 12.54 -24.36
C TRP A 308 -7.32 12.90 -25.65
N GLN A 309 -6.24 12.18 -25.97
CA GLN A 309 -5.43 12.40 -27.17
C GLN A 309 -6.15 12.02 -28.48
N THR A 310 -6.90 10.91 -28.50
CA THR A 310 -7.43 10.32 -29.75
C THR A 310 -8.93 10.53 -29.95
N GLY A 311 -9.70 10.73 -28.87
CA GLY A 311 -11.17 10.73 -28.90
C GLY A 311 -11.81 9.36 -29.09
N ALA A 312 -11.02 8.27 -29.10
CA ALA A 312 -11.54 6.93 -29.38
C ALA A 312 -12.43 6.41 -28.24
N SER A 313 -13.68 6.04 -28.56
CA SER A 313 -14.64 5.51 -27.57
C SER A 313 -14.17 4.21 -26.91
N ARG A 314 -13.39 3.38 -27.61
CA ARG A 314 -12.81 2.16 -27.04
C ARG A 314 -11.85 2.47 -25.88
N ALA A 315 -11.05 3.54 -26.00
CA ALA A 315 -10.18 3.98 -24.92
C ALA A 315 -11.00 4.52 -23.74
N LEU A 316 -12.10 5.25 -24.00
CA LEU A 316 -13.00 5.71 -22.95
C LEU A 316 -13.67 4.53 -22.22
N ALA A 317 -14.11 3.50 -22.95
CA ALA A 317 -14.71 2.30 -22.35
C ALA A 317 -13.72 1.59 -21.42
N TRP A 318 -12.46 1.43 -21.84
CA TRP A 318 -11.42 0.88 -20.95
C TRP A 318 -11.12 1.79 -19.77
N ALA A 319 -11.09 3.11 -19.95
CA ALA A 319 -10.91 4.05 -18.85
C ALA A 319 -12.03 3.93 -17.81
N ALA A 320 -13.28 3.86 -18.27
CA ALA A 320 -14.47 3.71 -17.44
C ALA A 320 -14.53 2.34 -16.73
N PHE A 321 -14.17 1.26 -17.43
CA PHE A 321 -14.08 -0.09 -16.86
C PHE A 321 -13.08 -0.15 -15.71
N TRP A 322 -11.84 0.33 -15.92
CA TRP A 322 -10.84 0.31 -14.85
C TRP A 322 -11.16 1.31 -13.73
N ALA A 323 -11.81 2.44 -14.02
CA ALA A 323 -12.32 3.34 -12.98
C ALA A 323 -13.45 2.70 -12.16
N ALA A 324 -14.29 1.85 -12.77
CA ALA A 324 -15.28 1.05 -12.08
C ALA A 324 -14.63 0.01 -11.17
N CYS A 325 -13.64 -0.74 -11.67
CA CYS A 325 -12.86 -1.68 -10.84
C CYS A 325 -12.18 -0.97 -9.66
N ALA A 326 -11.57 0.19 -9.90
CA ALA A 326 -10.95 1.00 -8.84
C ALA A 326 -11.98 1.41 -7.77
N LEU A 327 -13.19 1.83 -8.20
CA LEU A 327 -14.26 2.19 -7.28
C LEU A 327 -14.76 0.98 -6.47
N LEU A 328 -14.87 -0.19 -7.09
CA LEU A 328 -15.23 -1.43 -6.41
C LEU A 328 -14.14 -1.97 -5.48
N THR A 329 -12.94 -1.39 -5.53
CA THR A 329 -11.86 -1.65 -4.58
C THR A 329 -11.86 -0.64 -3.43
N LYS A 330 -12.01 0.67 -3.74
CA LYS A 330 -11.96 1.74 -2.74
C LYS A 330 -12.65 3.02 -3.21
N SER A 331 -13.38 3.67 -2.31
CA SER A 331 -14.12 4.92 -2.59
C SER A 331 -13.24 6.08 -3.05
N ASN A 332 -11.93 6.06 -2.76
CA ASN A 332 -10.97 7.06 -3.24
C ASN A 332 -10.89 7.14 -4.78
N ALA A 333 -11.32 6.09 -5.49
CA ALA A 333 -11.41 6.11 -6.94
C ALA A 333 -12.44 7.10 -7.49
N LEU A 334 -13.33 7.67 -6.65
CA LEU A 334 -14.20 8.78 -7.03
C LEU A 334 -13.40 9.96 -7.62
N ALA A 335 -12.14 10.13 -7.22
CA ALA A 335 -11.26 11.12 -7.82
C ALA A 335 -11.03 10.88 -9.33
N LEU A 336 -10.87 9.63 -9.78
CA LEU A 336 -10.72 9.32 -11.21
C LEU A 336 -12.02 9.57 -11.98
N TRP A 337 -13.16 9.26 -11.36
CA TRP A 337 -14.47 9.57 -11.95
C TRP A 337 -14.69 11.07 -12.10
N ALA A 338 -14.28 11.88 -11.12
CA ALA A 338 -14.29 13.33 -11.23
C ALA A 338 -13.39 13.83 -12.37
N VAL A 339 -12.19 13.26 -12.53
CA VAL A 339 -11.31 13.53 -13.68
C VAL A 339 -12.02 13.23 -15.00
N LEU A 340 -12.59 12.03 -15.17
CA LEU A 340 -13.27 11.61 -16.39
C LEU A 340 -14.49 12.49 -16.71
N GLY A 341 -15.32 12.77 -15.71
CA GLY A 341 -16.50 13.64 -15.83
C GLY A 341 -16.13 15.06 -16.24
N CYS A 342 -15.15 15.66 -15.57
CA CYS A 342 -14.67 17.01 -15.92
C CYS A 342 -14.03 17.06 -17.31
N LEU A 343 -13.24 16.06 -17.70
CA LEU A 343 -12.68 16.01 -19.05
C LEU A 343 -13.77 15.85 -20.12
N TRP A 344 -14.78 15.01 -19.88
CA TRP A 344 -15.94 14.90 -20.76
C TRP A 344 -16.66 16.23 -20.90
N PHE A 345 -16.89 16.93 -19.79
CA PHE A 345 -17.50 18.26 -19.79
C PHE A 345 -16.65 19.26 -20.58
N LEU A 346 -15.35 19.36 -20.29
CA LEU A 346 -14.42 20.28 -20.98
C LEU A 346 -14.35 20.02 -22.49
N ARG A 347 -14.35 18.75 -22.90
CA ARG A 347 -14.36 18.38 -24.32
C ARG A 347 -15.67 18.74 -25.00
N SER A 348 -16.79 18.52 -24.33
CA SER A 348 -18.13 18.85 -24.84
C SER A 348 -18.32 20.36 -24.94
N ALA A 349 -17.91 21.12 -23.92
CA ALA A 349 -17.95 22.57 -23.88
C ALA A 349 -17.10 23.22 -25.00
N ARG A 350 -15.97 22.60 -25.37
CA ARG A 350 -15.13 23.05 -26.49
C ARG A 350 -15.85 23.04 -27.84
N HIS A 351 -16.85 22.17 -28.02
CA HIS A 351 -17.67 22.17 -29.23
C HIS A 351 -18.68 23.33 -29.26
N GLY A 352 -18.98 23.96 -28.12
CA GLY A 352 -19.85 25.13 -28.03
C GLY A 352 -21.21 24.91 -28.71
N ARG A 353 -21.65 25.87 -29.53
CA ARG A 353 -22.90 25.77 -30.30
C ARG A 353 -22.92 24.58 -31.27
N ALA A 354 -21.75 24.14 -31.75
CA ALA A 354 -21.67 23.00 -32.67
C ALA A 354 -22.15 21.68 -32.03
N LEU A 355 -22.15 21.59 -30.69
CA LEU A 355 -22.72 20.45 -29.97
C LEU A 355 -24.23 20.30 -30.24
N PHE A 356 -24.95 21.42 -30.40
CA PHE A 356 -26.40 21.43 -30.65
C PHE A 356 -26.72 21.44 -32.15
N LEU A 357 -25.88 22.10 -32.95
CA LEU A 357 -26.11 22.27 -34.39
C LEU A 357 -25.67 21.08 -35.24
N LEU A 358 -24.67 20.30 -34.81
CA LEU A 358 -24.12 19.19 -35.59
C LEU A 358 -24.39 17.84 -34.91
N PRO A 359 -25.23 16.97 -35.50
CA PRO A 359 -25.60 15.67 -34.91
C PRO A 359 -24.41 14.80 -34.52
N ARG A 360 -23.31 14.87 -35.28
CA ARG A 360 -22.09 14.11 -35.02
C ARG A 360 -21.49 14.40 -33.64
N TYR A 361 -21.39 15.68 -33.24
CA TYR A 361 -20.82 16.03 -31.93
C TYR A 361 -21.75 15.67 -30.79
N ARG A 362 -23.07 15.83 -30.98
CA ARG A 362 -24.09 15.38 -30.04
C ARG A 362 -24.00 13.88 -29.79
N THR A 363 -23.98 13.07 -30.86
CA THR A 363 -23.89 11.61 -30.76
C THR A 363 -22.59 11.16 -30.09
N GLN A 364 -21.47 11.83 -30.36
CA GLN A 364 -20.21 11.54 -29.68
C GLN A 364 -20.27 11.84 -28.18
N ALA A 365 -20.82 12.99 -27.80
CA ALA A 365 -20.96 13.40 -26.40
C ALA A 365 -21.92 12.48 -25.62
N LEU A 366 -23.08 12.16 -26.21
CA LEU A 366 -24.06 11.24 -25.63
C LEU A 366 -23.51 9.82 -25.50
N ARG A 367 -22.78 9.32 -26.51
CA ARG A 367 -22.10 8.02 -26.41
C ARG A 367 -21.07 8.00 -25.29
N ALA A 368 -20.28 9.06 -25.15
CA ALA A 368 -19.30 9.17 -24.07
C ALA A 368 -19.98 9.22 -22.70
N MET A 369 -21.08 9.98 -22.59
CA MET A 369 -21.91 10.07 -21.39
C MET A 369 -22.54 8.71 -21.04
N GLY A 370 -23.06 7.98 -22.03
CA GLY A 370 -23.63 6.64 -21.82
C GLY A 370 -22.58 5.62 -21.35
N ILE A 371 -21.37 5.65 -21.90
CA ILE A 371 -20.26 4.81 -21.44
C ILE A 371 -19.90 5.16 -19.99
N LEU A 372 -19.65 6.43 -19.70
CA LEU A 372 -19.25 6.86 -18.35
C LEU A 372 -20.36 6.61 -17.33
N GLY A 373 -21.58 7.05 -17.63
CA GLY A 373 -22.75 6.90 -16.77
C GLY A 373 -23.12 5.44 -16.52
N GLY A 374 -23.05 4.58 -17.55
CA GLY A 374 -23.34 3.15 -17.41
C GLY A 374 -22.36 2.45 -16.46
N PHE A 375 -21.06 2.60 -16.69
CA PHE A 375 -20.05 2.00 -15.80
C PHE A 375 -20.08 2.60 -14.39
N PHE A 376 -20.28 3.91 -14.25
CA PHE A 376 -20.36 4.57 -12.96
C PHE A 376 -21.57 4.09 -12.16
N ALA A 377 -22.75 4.05 -12.77
CA ALA A 377 -23.98 3.61 -12.12
C ALA A 377 -23.87 2.16 -11.62
N VAL A 378 -23.34 1.25 -12.46
CA VAL A 378 -23.11 -0.14 -12.07
C VAL A 378 -22.11 -0.23 -10.91
N ALA A 379 -20.98 0.48 -10.99
CA ALA A 379 -19.97 0.45 -9.94
C ALA A 379 -20.48 1.03 -8.61
N VAL A 380 -21.25 2.12 -8.65
CA VAL A 380 -21.88 2.71 -7.46
C VAL A 380 -22.92 1.77 -6.89
N ALA A 381 -23.78 1.16 -7.71
CA ALA A 381 -24.79 0.22 -7.24
C ALA A 381 -24.16 -1.01 -6.56
N LEU A 382 -23.09 -1.56 -7.14
CA LEU A 382 -22.38 -2.71 -6.58
C LEU A 382 -21.53 -2.38 -5.34
N ASN A 383 -20.94 -1.18 -5.28
CA ASN A 383 -20.14 -0.75 -4.13
C ASN A 383 -21.02 -0.29 -2.97
N LEU A 384 -21.91 0.66 -3.23
CA LEU A 384 -22.63 1.42 -2.21
C LEU A 384 -24.06 0.93 -2.01
N GLY A 385 -24.54 -0.06 -2.78
CA GLY A 385 -25.92 -0.52 -2.69
C GLY A 385 -26.33 -0.95 -1.28
N ASP A 386 -25.45 -1.70 -0.61
CA ASP A 386 -25.65 -2.18 0.75
C ASP A 386 -25.61 -1.04 1.78
N ASN A 387 -24.57 -0.20 1.73
CA ASN A 387 -24.44 0.96 2.61
C ASN A 387 -25.60 1.97 2.43
N LEU A 388 -26.07 2.17 1.20
CA LEU A 388 -27.23 3.03 0.91
C LEU A 388 -28.53 2.42 1.43
N TRP A 389 -28.69 1.09 1.33
CA TRP A 389 -29.82 0.38 1.88
C TRP A 389 -29.88 0.52 3.40
N HIS A 390 -28.79 0.21 4.11
CA HIS A 390 -28.70 0.36 5.57
C HIS A 390 -28.84 1.83 6.03
N TYR A 391 -28.26 2.77 5.29
CA TYR A 391 -28.45 4.20 5.56
C TYR A 391 -29.92 4.61 5.40
N TRP A 392 -30.60 4.13 4.36
CA TRP A 392 -32.01 4.43 4.12
C TRP A 392 -32.94 3.83 5.18
N GLN A 393 -32.58 2.67 5.72
CA GLN A 393 -33.29 2.06 6.85
C GLN A 393 -32.99 2.72 8.20
N GLY A 394 -32.04 3.66 8.26
CA GLY A 394 -31.62 4.31 9.50
C GLY A 394 -30.69 3.45 10.37
N GLU A 395 -30.17 2.35 9.83
CA GLU A 395 -29.26 1.44 10.51
C GLU A 395 -27.80 1.92 10.48
N SER A 396 -27.46 2.79 9.51
CA SER A 396 -26.17 3.48 9.45
C SER A 396 -26.33 5.00 9.50
N ALA A 397 -25.41 5.67 10.19
CA ALA A 397 -25.34 7.13 10.22
C ALA A 397 -24.71 7.74 8.94
N ASP A 398 -23.99 6.96 8.14
CA ASP A 398 -23.29 7.42 6.95
C ASP A 398 -23.35 6.37 5.83
N TRP A 399 -23.64 6.80 4.59
CA TRP A 399 -23.74 5.92 3.43
C TRP A 399 -22.38 5.63 2.76
N LEU A 400 -21.32 6.39 3.08
CA LEU A 400 -20.02 6.28 2.45
C LEU A 400 -18.94 5.74 3.39
N LEU A 401 -19.03 6.10 4.68
CA LEU A 401 -18.02 5.84 5.71
C LEU A 401 -18.66 5.28 6.98
N SER A 402 -19.62 4.36 6.83
CA SER A 402 -20.26 3.70 7.96
C SER A 402 -19.18 3.10 8.86
N ASN A 403 -19.27 3.36 10.17
CA ASN A 403 -18.42 2.82 11.26
C ASN A 403 -17.06 3.50 11.53
N VAL A 404 -16.43 4.19 10.57
CA VAL A 404 -15.02 4.66 10.72
C VAL A 404 -14.83 5.62 11.90
N SER A 405 -15.79 6.50 12.16
CA SER A 405 -15.69 7.47 13.25
C SER A 405 -15.92 6.87 14.65
N THR A 406 -16.54 5.69 14.72
CA THR A 406 -16.92 5.05 15.99
C THR A 406 -16.04 3.87 16.36
N THR A 407 -15.37 3.24 15.39
CA THR A 407 -14.49 2.08 15.60
C THR A 407 -13.04 2.45 15.84
N ILE A 408 -12.58 3.60 15.31
CA ILE A 408 -11.18 4.02 15.42
C ILE A 408 -10.90 4.68 16.77
N ASN A 409 -9.72 4.36 17.34
CA ASN A 409 -9.27 4.89 18.62
C ASN A 409 -9.30 6.44 18.65
N PRO A 410 -9.94 7.07 19.67
CA PRO A 410 -10.06 8.52 19.75
C PRO A 410 -8.72 9.24 19.87
N GLY A 411 -7.65 8.57 20.30
CA GLY A 411 -6.29 9.13 20.34
C GLY A 411 -5.74 9.52 18.95
N LEU A 412 -6.31 8.99 17.86
CA LEU A 412 -5.97 9.38 16.49
C LEU A 412 -6.67 10.66 16.03
N GLN A 413 -7.63 11.18 16.81
CA GLN A 413 -8.30 12.44 16.50
C GLN A 413 -7.33 13.62 16.61
N VAL A 414 -7.54 14.57 15.72
CA VAL A 414 -6.70 15.74 15.52
C VAL A 414 -7.61 16.95 15.26
N ALA A 415 -7.08 18.16 15.45
CA ALA A 415 -7.87 19.37 15.29
C ALA A 415 -8.40 19.51 13.85
N ASN A 416 -9.55 20.17 13.74
CA ASN A 416 -10.28 20.41 12.50
C ASN A 416 -10.54 21.92 12.31
N LYS A 417 -9.47 22.72 12.34
CA LYS A 417 -9.52 24.18 12.16
C LYS A 417 -8.87 24.57 10.83
N PRO A 418 -9.20 25.74 10.23
CA PRO A 418 -8.62 26.17 8.97
C PRO A 418 -7.08 26.14 8.94
N PHE A 419 -6.43 26.50 10.06
CA PHE A 419 -4.96 26.48 10.14
C PHE A 419 -4.36 25.08 9.95
N ASN A 420 -5.06 24.01 10.34
CA ASN A 420 -4.61 22.62 10.16
C ASN A 420 -4.48 22.25 8.67
N TYR A 421 -5.15 22.97 7.78
CA TYR A 421 -5.22 22.69 6.34
C TYR A 421 -4.44 23.69 5.48
N LEU A 422 -4.20 24.89 5.99
CA LEU A 422 -3.55 25.98 5.25
C LEU A 422 -2.06 26.10 5.57
N VAL A 423 -1.62 25.60 6.73
CA VAL A 423 -0.25 25.74 7.20
C VAL A 423 0.56 24.48 6.90
N LEU A 424 1.76 24.68 6.35
CA LEU A 424 2.86 23.73 6.38
C LEU A 424 3.81 24.22 7.48
N ASP A 425 3.87 23.51 8.61
CA ASP A 425 4.80 23.82 9.69
C ASP A 425 6.20 23.35 9.26
N ILE A 426 6.94 24.25 8.62
CA ILE A 426 8.27 23.99 8.04
C ILE A 426 9.26 23.58 9.12
N ALA A 427 9.17 24.15 10.33
CA ALA A 427 10.11 23.86 11.42
C ALA A 427 9.97 22.41 11.86
N THR A 428 8.75 22.00 12.24
CA THR A 428 8.45 20.61 12.60
C THR A 428 8.75 19.67 11.43
N TYR A 429 8.36 20.06 10.20
CA TYR A 429 8.63 19.26 9.01
C TYR A 429 10.12 19.00 8.83
N LEU A 430 11.01 19.98 8.96
CA LEU A 430 12.46 19.79 8.76
C LEU A 430 13.14 19.10 9.96
N GLN A 431 12.66 19.35 11.18
CA GLN A 431 13.22 18.79 12.39
C GLN A 431 12.97 17.28 12.50
N TYR A 432 11.74 16.85 12.19
CA TYR A 432 11.31 15.46 12.35
C TYR A 432 11.21 14.74 11.00
N PRO A 433 12.08 13.74 10.74
CA PRO A 433 12.14 13.07 9.43
C PRO A 433 10.95 12.16 9.12
N PHE A 434 10.25 11.69 10.15
CA PHE A 434 9.14 10.74 10.08
C PHE A 434 7.89 11.33 10.72
N ILE A 435 6.72 10.76 10.42
CA ILE A 435 5.42 11.20 10.93
C ILE A 435 4.83 10.14 11.86
N SER A 436 4.15 10.57 12.93
CA SER A 436 3.38 9.69 13.82
C SER A 436 1.90 9.93 13.66
N SER A 437 1.11 8.85 13.60
CA SER A 437 -0.35 8.93 13.69
C SER A 437 -0.82 9.30 15.11
N TRP A 438 0.02 9.14 16.13
CA TRP A 438 -0.36 9.25 17.54
C TRP A 438 0.18 10.48 18.26
N ASP A 439 1.31 11.02 17.81
CA ASP A 439 2.04 12.04 18.55
C ASP A 439 2.11 13.36 17.79
N ASP A 440 1.59 14.42 18.44
CA ASP A 440 1.48 15.78 17.92
C ASP A 440 2.83 16.43 17.62
N GLN A 441 3.91 16.05 18.32
CA GLN A 441 5.23 16.66 18.12
C GLN A 441 5.78 16.45 16.70
N TYR A 442 5.31 15.40 16.00
CA TYR A 442 5.72 15.09 14.64
C TYR A 442 4.90 15.85 13.58
N GLY A 443 3.97 16.72 14.00
CA GLY A 443 3.20 17.58 13.11
C GLY A 443 1.96 16.94 12.51
N ARG A 444 1.41 15.87 13.12
CA ARG A 444 0.20 15.18 12.62
C ARG A 444 -1.06 16.04 12.59
N GLN A 445 -1.04 17.15 13.32
CA GLN A 445 -2.10 18.16 13.32
C GLN A 445 -2.19 18.91 11.97
N TYR A 446 -1.10 18.96 11.19
CA TYR A 446 -1.05 19.70 9.93
C TYR A 446 -1.16 18.77 8.73
N PHE A 447 -2.16 19.04 7.89
CA PHE A 447 -2.47 18.22 6.71
C PHE A 447 -1.24 18.05 5.81
N TRP A 448 -0.55 19.14 5.49
CA TRP A 448 0.59 19.12 4.59
C TRP A 448 1.82 18.44 5.19
N ASN A 449 2.08 18.59 6.49
CA ASN A 449 3.17 17.89 7.15
C ASN A 449 2.96 16.37 7.04
N TYR A 450 1.76 15.91 7.41
CA TYR A 450 1.44 14.49 7.40
C TYR A 450 1.45 13.92 5.98
N LEU A 451 0.77 14.58 5.04
CA LEU A 451 0.66 14.13 3.65
C LEU A 451 2.04 14.03 2.96
N LEU A 452 2.88 15.04 3.12
CA LEU A 452 4.19 15.07 2.46
C LEU A 452 5.16 14.09 3.12
N ARG A 453 5.15 13.96 4.45
CA ARG A 453 6.02 13.00 5.16
C ARG A 453 5.63 11.56 4.86
N SER A 454 4.33 11.24 4.91
CA SER A 454 3.83 9.91 4.55
C SER A 454 4.10 9.56 3.07
N SER A 455 4.22 10.55 2.19
CA SER A 455 4.67 10.29 0.81
C SER A 455 6.10 9.73 0.73
N LEU A 456 6.95 9.88 1.76
CA LEU A 456 8.32 9.38 1.77
C LEU A 456 8.46 8.09 2.57
N SER A 457 7.89 8.04 3.77
CA SER A 457 8.09 6.95 4.74
C SER A 457 6.81 6.18 5.08
N SER A 458 5.66 6.52 4.46
CA SER A 458 4.34 6.25 5.04
C SER A 458 4.28 6.75 6.49
N GLU A 459 3.42 6.19 7.33
CA GLU A 459 3.35 6.47 8.76
C GLU A 459 4.39 5.73 9.63
N PHE A 460 5.44 5.16 9.02
CA PHE A 460 6.38 4.30 9.73
C PHE A 460 7.64 5.04 10.19
N PHE A 461 8.09 4.65 11.40
CA PHE A 461 9.35 5.08 11.96
C PHE A 461 10.48 4.13 11.59
N TYR A 462 11.65 4.73 11.40
CA TYR A 462 12.89 4.01 11.17
C TYR A 462 13.93 4.49 12.19
N GLN A 463 14.60 3.56 12.84
CA GLN A 463 15.54 3.87 13.91
C GLN A 463 16.97 4.08 13.36
N GLY A 464 17.79 4.85 14.07
CA GLY A 464 19.20 5.07 13.72
C GLY A 464 19.46 6.41 12.99
N GLN A 465 20.66 6.96 13.23
CA GLN A 465 21.06 8.28 12.73
C GLN A 465 21.07 8.36 11.20
N ALA A 466 21.51 7.29 10.51
CA ALA A 466 21.53 7.25 9.05
C ALA A 466 20.14 7.34 8.43
N LEU A 467 19.14 6.63 9.00
CA LEU A 467 17.76 6.68 8.52
C LEU A 467 17.10 8.03 8.84
N ALA A 468 17.40 8.61 10.00
CA ALA A 468 16.96 9.95 10.34
C ALA A 468 17.51 11.01 9.38
N LEU A 469 18.80 10.94 9.02
CA LEU A 469 19.43 11.82 8.04
C LEU A 469 18.80 11.65 6.65
N TRP A 470 18.59 10.40 6.21
CA TRP A 470 17.91 10.07 4.97
C TRP A 470 16.52 10.73 4.88
N GLY A 471 15.72 10.61 5.95
CA GLY A 471 14.38 11.20 5.99
C GLY A 471 14.40 12.74 5.96
N LYS A 472 15.39 13.37 6.60
CA LYS A 472 15.57 14.83 6.55
C LYS A 472 15.93 15.30 5.13
N VAL A 473 16.93 14.66 4.51
CA VAL A 473 17.38 14.98 3.15
C VAL A 473 16.24 14.82 2.15
N ASN A 474 15.52 13.69 2.19
CA ASN A 474 14.38 13.48 1.29
C ASN A 474 13.23 14.45 1.56
N GLY A 475 13.01 14.86 2.81
CA GLY A 475 12.06 15.92 3.14
C GLY A 475 12.39 17.24 2.45
N VAL A 476 13.66 17.67 2.49
CA VAL A 476 14.15 18.87 1.81
C VAL A 476 14.04 18.74 0.29
N LEU A 477 14.44 17.60 -0.26
CA LEU A 477 14.31 17.33 -1.70
C LEU A 477 12.85 17.36 -2.15
N LEU A 478 11.91 16.85 -1.35
CA LEU A 478 10.49 16.90 -1.67
C LEU A 478 9.98 18.34 -1.74
N LEU A 479 10.36 19.20 -0.78
CA LEU A 479 10.04 20.63 -0.84
C LEU A 479 10.68 21.32 -2.06
N ALA A 480 11.95 21.00 -2.35
CA ALA A 480 12.65 21.53 -3.52
C ALA A 480 11.95 21.13 -4.84
N MET A 481 11.47 19.89 -4.94
CA MET A 481 10.68 19.41 -6.07
C MET A 481 9.40 20.25 -6.23
N LEU A 482 8.62 20.43 -5.17
CA LEU A 482 7.34 21.17 -5.21
C LEU A 482 7.55 22.65 -5.55
N VAL A 483 8.52 23.30 -4.91
CA VAL A 483 8.90 24.69 -5.23
C VAL A 483 9.35 24.80 -6.68
N GLY A 484 10.16 23.85 -7.17
CA GLY A 484 10.59 23.79 -8.57
C GLY A 484 9.43 23.68 -9.55
N GLN A 485 8.40 22.89 -9.24
CA GLN A 485 7.19 22.77 -10.05
C GLN A 485 6.39 24.08 -10.10
N ILE A 486 6.19 24.73 -8.95
CA ILE A 486 5.50 26.03 -8.84
C ILE A 486 6.26 27.09 -9.63
N TYR A 487 7.57 27.18 -9.41
CA TYR A 487 8.47 28.11 -10.09
C TYR A 487 8.46 27.90 -11.62
N PHE A 488 8.57 26.65 -12.08
CA PHE A 488 8.44 26.31 -13.49
C PHE A 488 7.08 26.74 -14.06
N ALA A 489 5.98 26.45 -13.36
CA ALA A 489 4.66 26.84 -13.81
C ALA A 489 4.53 28.37 -13.93
N ALA A 490 5.01 29.12 -12.93
CA ALA A 490 4.98 30.58 -12.93
C ALA A 490 5.73 31.20 -14.12
N ILE A 491 6.99 30.81 -14.33
CA ILE A 491 7.81 31.31 -15.45
C ILE A 491 7.27 30.85 -16.80
N TYR A 492 6.86 29.60 -16.89
CA TYR A 492 6.37 29.04 -18.14
C TYR A 492 5.05 29.66 -18.58
N HIS A 493 4.19 30.08 -17.65
CA HIS A 493 2.90 30.69 -17.98
C HIS A 493 2.95 32.21 -18.11
N SER A 494 3.89 32.90 -17.47
CA SER A 494 4.05 34.35 -17.58
C SER A 494 4.47 34.79 -18.98
N THR A 495 5.23 33.96 -19.69
CA THR A 495 5.75 34.23 -21.04
C THR A 495 4.76 33.93 -22.18
N LEU A 496 3.55 33.45 -21.88
CA LEU A 496 2.59 33.01 -22.89
C LEU A 496 1.40 33.93 -23.02
N ALA A 497 1.00 34.19 -24.27
CA ALA A 497 -0.29 34.80 -24.58
C ALA A 497 -1.46 33.98 -24.00
N ALA A 498 -2.53 34.65 -23.58
CA ALA A 498 -3.69 34.02 -22.93
C ALA A 498 -4.27 32.85 -23.75
N SER A 499 -4.40 33.01 -25.07
CA SER A 499 -4.92 31.94 -25.95
C SER A 499 -4.01 30.70 -26.03
N GLN A 500 -2.69 30.89 -25.89
CA GLN A 500 -1.73 29.79 -25.82
C GLN A 500 -1.77 29.12 -24.45
N ARG A 501 -1.90 29.91 -23.37
CA ARG A 501 -2.05 29.43 -22.00
C ARG A 501 -3.24 28.49 -21.89
N TRP A 502 -4.43 28.90 -22.35
CA TRP A 502 -5.63 28.07 -22.34
C TRP A 502 -5.49 26.78 -23.15
N ARG A 503 -4.91 26.86 -24.37
CA ARG A 503 -4.65 25.65 -25.18
C ARG A 503 -3.72 24.67 -24.48
N ARG A 504 -2.72 25.16 -23.74
CA ARG A 504 -1.80 24.30 -22.98
C ARG A 504 -2.46 23.72 -21.74
N LEU A 505 -3.21 24.51 -20.98
CA LEU A 505 -3.99 24.04 -19.83
C LEU A 505 -4.96 22.94 -20.26
N TYR A 506 -5.70 23.14 -21.36
CA TYR A 506 -6.58 22.11 -21.92
C TYR A 506 -5.83 20.82 -22.27
N ARG A 507 -4.65 20.91 -22.90
CA ARG A 507 -3.84 19.72 -23.21
C ARG A 507 -3.30 19.02 -21.96
N ALA A 508 -2.99 19.78 -20.92
CA ALA A 508 -2.50 19.27 -19.64
C ALA A 508 -3.63 18.85 -18.68
N ALA A 509 -4.90 19.12 -19.01
CA ALA A 509 -6.03 18.96 -18.12
C ALA A 509 -6.11 17.58 -17.44
N PRO A 510 -5.89 16.43 -18.13
CA PRO A 510 -5.92 15.14 -17.43
C PRO A 510 -4.90 15.03 -16.29
N TRP A 511 -3.69 15.56 -16.50
CA TRP A 511 -2.62 15.54 -15.51
C TRP A 511 -2.93 16.47 -14.33
N LEU A 512 -3.42 17.67 -14.61
CA LEU A 512 -3.77 18.65 -13.57
C LEU A 512 -4.97 18.20 -12.74
N LEU A 513 -6.02 17.69 -13.39
CA LEU A 513 -7.20 17.19 -12.68
C LEU A 513 -6.88 15.94 -11.85
N ALA A 514 -5.97 15.08 -12.33
CA ALA A 514 -5.47 13.94 -11.55
C ALA A 514 -4.56 14.35 -10.37
N ILE A 515 -4.15 15.63 -10.27
CA ILE A 515 -3.55 16.19 -9.05
C ILE A 515 -4.66 16.74 -8.15
N VAL A 516 -5.53 17.57 -8.72
CA VAL A 516 -6.53 18.33 -7.96
C VAL A 516 -7.55 17.42 -7.30
N PHE A 517 -8.15 16.47 -8.01
CA PHE A 517 -9.25 15.67 -7.45
C PHE A 517 -8.86 14.72 -6.33
N PRO A 518 -7.75 13.95 -6.41
CA PRO A 518 -7.30 13.15 -5.28
C PRO A 518 -7.03 14.00 -4.03
N LEU A 519 -6.35 15.15 -4.18
CA LEU A 519 -6.08 16.06 -3.06
C LEU A 519 -7.36 16.66 -2.46
N LEU A 520 -8.30 17.10 -3.29
CA LEU A 520 -9.59 17.62 -2.82
C LEU A 520 -10.40 16.56 -2.09
N LEU A 521 -10.41 15.32 -2.59
CA LEU A 521 -11.14 14.22 -1.95
C LEU A 521 -10.50 13.86 -0.60
N LEU A 522 -9.17 13.78 -0.54
CA LEU A 522 -8.47 13.50 0.72
C LEU A 522 -8.67 14.62 1.74
N LEU A 523 -8.61 15.88 1.31
CA LEU A 523 -8.88 17.04 2.16
C LEU A 523 -10.32 17.01 2.67
N ALA A 524 -11.30 16.77 1.81
CA ALA A 524 -12.70 16.64 2.19
C ALA A 524 -12.91 15.48 3.19
N TYR A 525 -12.24 14.35 2.96
CA TYR A 525 -12.28 13.21 3.88
C TYR A 525 -11.72 13.56 5.25
N ARG A 526 -10.55 14.21 5.30
CA ARG A 526 -9.92 14.65 6.56
C ARG A 526 -10.71 15.73 7.30
N ILE A 527 -11.43 16.60 6.59
CA ILE A 527 -12.37 17.58 7.18
C ILE A 527 -13.58 16.86 7.79
N LYS A 528 -14.13 15.87 7.09
CA LYS A 528 -15.30 15.12 7.54
C LYS A 528 -14.98 14.20 8.72
N VAL A 529 -13.86 13.49 8.66
CA VAL A 529 -13.42 12.51 9.67
C VAL A 529 -12.02 12.90 10.13
N PRO A 530 -11.91 13.70 11.21
CA PRO A 530 -10.67 14.37 11.58
C PRO A 530 -9.69 13.46 12.34
N LEU A 531 -9.25 12.41 11.66
CA LEU A 531 -8.24 11.45 12.14
C LEU A 531 -6.92 11.71 11.42
N SER A 532 -5.80 11.60 12.13
CA SER A 532 -4.46 11.82 11.56
C SER A 532 -4.16 10.85 10.41
N CYS A 533 -4.44 9.56 10.63
CA CYS A 533 -4.22 8.49 9.66
C CYS A 533 -4.96 8.71 8.34
N ASN A 534 -6.13 9.36 8.36
CA ASN A 534 -6.91 9.72 7.16
C ASN A 534 -6.19 10.73 6.23
N THR A 535 -5.01 11.22 6.60
CA THR A 535 -4.17 12.12 5.82
C THR A 535 -3.02 11.41 5.09
N ASP A 536 -2.88 10.08 5.27
CA ASP A 536 -1.77 9.34 4.68
C ASP A 536 -1.78 9.40 3.14
N PHE A 537 -0.60 9.64 2.56
CA PHE A 537 -0.38 9.70 1.12
C PHE A 537 -0.81 8.44 0.38
N ARG A 538 -0.87 7.28 1.05
CA ARG A 538 -1.39 6.01 0.50
C ARG A 538 -2.75 6.20 -0.16
N TYR A 539 -3.62 6.99 0.44
CA TYR A 539 -4.97 7.25 -0.08
C TYR A 539 -4.99 7.98 -1.42
N VAL A 540 -3.89 8.64 -1.77
CA VAL A 540 -3.71 9.42 -3.00
C VAL A 540 -2.41 9.05 -3.71
N TYR A 541 -1.85 7.85 -3.52
CA TYR A 541 -0.52 7.51 -4.03
C TYR A 541 -0.39 7.68 -5.55
N MET A 542 -1.48 7.43 -6.29
CA MET A 542 -1.58 7.65 -7.74
C MET A 542 -1.30 9.10 -8.18
N LEU A 543 -1.39 10.08 -7.27
CA LEU A 543 -0.99 11.48 -7.46
C LEU A 543 0.49 11.63 -7.82
N LEU A 544 1.34 10.68 -7.40
CA LEU A 544 2.76 10.70 -7.70
C LEU A 544 3.01 10.77 -9.22
N VAL A 545 2.25 10.03 -10.02
CA VAL A 545 2.44 9.97 -11.47
C VAL A 545 2.29 11.34 -12.15
N PRO A 546 1.21 12.11 -11.95
CA PRO A 546 1.10 13.46 -12.51
C PRO A 546 2.07 14.47 -11.86
N LEU A 547 2.46 14.33 -10.59
CA LEU A 547 3.52 15.18 -10.01
C LEU A 547 4.86 14.96 -10.72
N LEU A 548 5.23 13.70 -10.97
CA LEU A 548 6.44 13.36 -11.72
C LEU A 548 6.37 13.82 -13.17
N TYR A 549 5.18 13.81 -13.79
CA TYR A 549 4.98 14.46 -15.09
C TYR A 549 5.33 15.95 -15.04
N VAL A 550 4.87 16.70 -14.04
CA VAL A 550 5.18 18.13 -13.93
C VAL A 550 6.68 18.35 -13.71
N SER A 551 7.31 17.59 -12.82
CA SER A 551 8.77 17.65 -12.59
C SER A 551 9.57 17.36 -13.87
N ALA A 552 9.24 16.29 -14.58
CA ALA A 552 9.96 15.90 -15.79
C ALA A 552 9.68 16.85 -16.98
N ARG A 553 8.54 17.57 -16.96
CA ARG A 553 8.19 18.50 -18.04
C ARG A 553 9.20 19.64 -18.18
N VAL A 554 9.84 20.04 -17.09
CA VAL A 554 10.90 21.07 -17.06
C VAL A 554 12.03 20.72 -18.04
N TRP A 555 12.36 19.44 -18.17
CA TRP A 555 13.44 18.94 -19.02
C TRP A 555 13.12 18.90 -20.51
N THR A 556 11.84 19.02 -20.86
CA THR A 556 11.41 19.07 -22.27
C THR A 556 11.49 20.46 -22.89
N ARG A 557 11.90 21.46 -22.10
CA ARG A 557 11.84 22.87 -22.46
C ARG A 557 13.18 23.56 -22.21
N GLN A 558 13.40 24.62 -22.98
CA GLN A 558 14.42 25.61 -22.64
C GLN A 558 13.88 26.42 -21.47
N CYS A 559 14.32 26.06 -20.27
CA CYS A 559 13.97 26.71 -19.02
C CYS A 559 15.23 27.07 -18.26
N GLN A 560 15.10 27.97 -17.30
CA GLN A 560 16.20 28.37 -16.43
C GLN A 560 16.79 27.15 -15.71
N TRP A 561 18.11 27.19 -15.51
CA TRP A 561 18.87 26.10 -14.89
C TRP A 561 18.34 25.73 -13.50
N LEU A 562 17.87 26.72 -12.74
CA LEU A 562 17.31 26.53 -11.39
C LEU A 562 16.10 25.58 -11.39
N ALA A 563 15.17 25.75 -12.34
CA ALA A 563 14.01 24.87 -12.45
C ALA A 563 14.42 23.42 -12.74
N LYS A 564 15.44 23.23 -13.59
CA LYS A 564 15.98 21.90 -13.91
C LYS A 564 16.68 21.29 -12.70
N ALA A 565 17.47 22.07 -11.96
CA ALA A 565 18.14 21.63 -10.74
C ALA A 565 17.14 21.18 -9.68
N LEU A 566 16.09 21.97 -9.42
CA LEU A 566 15.02 21.60 -8.50
C LEU A 566 14.23 20.37 -8.98
N ALA A 567 14.04 20.21 -10.28
CA ALA A 567 13.39 19.01 -10.85
C ALA A 567 14.24 17.72 -10.71
N LEU A 568 15.55 17.80 -10.46
CA LEU A 568 16.38 16.63 -10.13
C LEU A 568 16.04 16.05 -8.76
N ALA A 569 15.38 16.81 -7.88
CA ALA A 569 15.03 16.33 -6.55
C ALA A 569 14.17 15.06 -6.60
N ALA A 570 13.25 14.93 -7.57
CA ALA A 570 12.39 13.76 -7.72
C ALA A 570 13.17 12.45 -7.98
N PRO A 571 14.04 12.33 -9.02
CA PRO A 571 14.85 11.13 -9.21
C PRO A 571 15.88 10.94 -8.10
N LEU A 572 16.39 12.00 -7.47
CA LEU A 572 17.30 11.87 -6.33
C LEU A 572 16.63 11.22 -5.11
N ILE A 573 15.37 11.58 -4.81
CA ILE A 573 14.57 10.89 -3.78
C ILE A 573 14.51 9.39 -4.08
N GLY A 574 14.19 9.03 -5.33
CA GLY A 574 14.14 7.64 -5.74
C GLY A 574 15.47 6.90 -5.59
N LEU A 575 16.58 7.50 -6.03
CA LEU A 575 17.91 6.89 -5.90
C LEU A 575 18.33 6.74 -4.43
N LEU A 576 17.98 7.69 -3.56
CA LEU A 576 18.26 7.61 -2.12
C LEU A 576 17.48 6.47 -1.43
N SER A 577 16.43 5.93 -2.04
CA SER A 577 15.76 4.73 -1.52
C SER A 577 16.66 3.48 -1.55
N VAL A 578 17.63 3.42 -2.46
CA VAL A 578 18.62 2.32 -2.48
C VAL A 578 19.51 2.35 -1.24
N PHE A 579 19.94 3.55 -0.84
CA PHE A 579 20.68 3.74 0.41
C PHE A 579 19.82 3.38 1.63
N TRP A 580 18.56 3.83 1.65
CA TRP A 580 17.62 3.46 2.72
C TRP A 580 17.43 1.95 2.85
N LEU A 581 17.25 1.24 1.74
CA LEU A 581 17.16 -0.23 1.75
C LEU A 581 18.46 -0.89 2.23
N ALA A 582 19.63 -0.40 1.80
CA ALA A 582 20.92 -0.93 2.23
C ALA A 582 21.14 -0.78 3.75
N VAL A 583 20.74 0.35 4.33
CA VAL A 583 20.80 0.57 5.78
C VAL A 583 19.75 -0.28 6.50
N LEU A 584 18.55 -0.43 5.94
CA LEU A 584 17.50 -1.28 6.50
C LEU A 584 17.94 -2.75 6.57
N LEU A 585 18.70 -3.24 5.58
CA LEU A 585 19.25 -4.60 5.54
C LEU A 585 20.33 -4.87 6.61
N GLN A 586 20.87 -3.82 7.23
CA GLN A 586 21.89 -3.93 8.28
C GLN A 586 21.26 -3.93 9.70
N GLN A 587 19.97 -3.65 9.81
CA GLN A 587 19.19 -3.72 11.04
C GLN A 587 18.54 -5.10 11.16
#